data_AF-A0A0D2CNM2-F1
#
_entry.id   AF-A0A0D2CNM2-F1
#
_cell.length_a   1.000
_cell.length_b   1.000
_cell.length_c   1.000
_cell.angle_alpha   90.00
_cell.angle_beta   90.00
_cell.angle_gamma   90.00
#
_symmetry.space_group_name_H-M   'P 1'
#
loop_
_entity.id
_entity.type
_entity.pdbx_description
1 polymer ?
#
loop_
_entity_poly.entity_id
_entity_poly.type
_entity_poly.pdbx_seq_one_letter_code
_entity_poly.pdbx_strand_id
1 'polypeptide(L)'
;MAEYCQNCRQPIDVDPSLALLNPASFDLLVATAGKSHLNSSTTTISRLNYPQERKDLYERVSAQPTPPVHRRSIPAPQDGTRLRNGSHSKGNPDMSFIEITQSQVALTDRDHRDQAMRRANGQRNGNPEGHEDHKEDDKMSAKKNQVEDLFAILSSHSDIDHPMCQECTSIMLTHYATRLGSANRERDAYAGFLKSTQQTISSDAQKQPDSKKAGTSLYKQLEQTELELKKLEEEIADLEDQIQQEESEERTYWTSRNLTDDTLYQTTTYLTFLRDKQTHDFQHLERLQRTNVYNDTFCIGHDGYFGTINGLRLGRLPNQNVDWSEINAAWGQTLLLLATVAERLRFTFQGYRLRPQGSTSRIEKLEYPQQSPDAQRQQAPGRDRGLHSAAANPEPKITPLDLFSSGDMAIGRLLNHRRFDGGMVAFLDCLAQLGKYVERTTTADVNNTKTSMRTAVIRSPSTKRVLPYAIEGDKIGGISIKLGVGFHQDENFTKACKYALTCCKFLLAHASNLESQKEV
;
A
#
# COMPACT_ATOMS: atom_id res chain seq x y z
N MET A 1 -24.43 -65.89 -39.46
CA MET A 1 -24.66 -65.60 -38.02
C MET A 1 -26.15 -65.70 -37.81
N ALA A 2 -26.61 -66.55 -36.88
CA ALA A 2 -28.03 -66.68 -36.57
C ALA A 2 -28.54 -65.40 -35.90
N GLU A 3 -29.71 -64.91 -36.31
CA GLU A 3 -30.39 -63.80 -35.63
C GLU A 3 -31.09 -64.35 -34.38
N TYR A 4 -31.27 -63.52 -33.34
CA TYR A 4 -31.89 -63.96 -32.08
C TYR A 4 -33.16 -63.15 -31.81
N CYS A 5 -34.17 -63.81 -31.22
CA CYS A 5 -35.36 -63.14 -30.73
C CYS A 5 -34.96 -62.10 -29.67
N GLN A 6 -35.36 -60.84 -29.86
CA GLN A 6 -35.03 -59.79 -28.87
C GLN A 6 -35.77 -59.99 -27.53
N ASN A 7 -36.87 -60.74 -27.51
CA ASN A 7 -37.65 -61.00 -26.29
C ASN A 7 -37.22 -62.30 -25.56
N CYS A 8 -37.16 -63.46 -26.24
CA CYS A 8 -36.81 -64.75 -25.60
C CYS A 8 -35.37 -65.22 -25.84
N ARG A 9 -34.57 -64.51 -26.66
CA ARG A 9 -33.17 -64.82 -27.00
C ARG A 9 -32.90 -66.19 -27.62
N GLN A 10 -33.94 -66.88 -28.11
CA GLN A 10 -33.77 -68.09 -28.90
C GLN A 10 -33.31 -67.73 -30.32
N PRO A 11 -32.49 -68.58 -30.97
CA PRO A 11 -32.09 -68.36 -32.36
C PRO A 11 -33.32 -68.42 -33.27
N ILE A 12 -33.45 -67.46 -34.18
CA ILE A 12 -34.50 -67.36 -35.18
C ILE A 12 -33.85 -67.47 -36.56
N ASP A 13 -34.40 -68.34 -37.39
CA ASP A 13 -34.13 -68.32 -38.83
C ASP A 13 -35.08 -67.32 -39.51
N VAL A 14 -34.51 -66.30 -40.13
CA VAL A 14 -35.26 -65.32 -40.90
C VAL A 14 -35.74 -65.97 -42.19
N ASP A 15 -37.02 -65.78 -42.52
CA ASP A 15 -37.61 -66.35 -43.73
C ASP A 15 -36.85 -65.86 -45.00
N PRO A 16 -36.50 -66.76 -45.94
CA PRO A 16 -35.72 -66.43 -47.14
C PRO A 16 -36.36 -65.35 -48.03
N SER A 17 -37.67 -65.09 -47.88
CA SER A 17 -38.36 -63.99 -48.56
C SER A 17 -37.85 -62.59 -48.15
N LEU A 18 -37.38 -62.41 -46.92
CA LEU A 18 -36.81 -61.13 -46.44
C LEU A 18 -35.38 -60.90 -46.94
N ALA A 19 -34.66 -61.96 -47.32
CA ALA A 19 -33.33 -61.87 -47.92
C ALA A 19 -33.35 -61.46 -49.42
N LEU A 20 -34.53 -61.49 -50.06
CA LEU A 20 -34.75 -61.16 -51.48
C LEU A 20 -35.65 -59.93 -51.69
N LEU A 21 -35.63 -58.97 -50.77
CA LEU A 21 -36.45 -57.75 -50.86
C LEU A 21 -35.94 -56.81 -51.97
N ASN A 22 -36.81 -56.50 -52.94
CA ASN A 22 -36.61 -55.41 -53.89
C ASN A 22 -36.65 -54.07 -53.12
N PRO A 23 -35.80 -53.07 -53.41
CA PRO A 23 -35.83 -51.75 -52.78
C PRO A 23 -37.23 -51.11 -52.67
N ALA A 24 -38.11 -51.28 -53.67
CA ALA A 24 -39.49 -50.78 -53.57
C ALA A 24 -40.32 -51.50 -52.48
N SER A 25 -40.11 -52.80 -52.27
CA SER A 25 -40.77 -53.58 -51.21
C SER A 25 -40.22 -53.22 -49.83
N PHE A 26 -38.93 -52.90 -49.74
CA PHE A 26 -38.31 -52.40 -48.52
C PHE A 26 -38.89 -51.04 -48.12
N ASP A 27 -38.97 -50.09 -49.05
CA ASP A 27 -39.56 -48.76 -48.81
C ASP A 27 -41.03 -48.86 -48.39
N LEU A 28 -41.79 -49.79 -48.98
CA LEU A 28 -43.18 -50.03 -48.57
C LEU A 28 -43.30 -50.55 -47.14
N LEU A 29 -42.42 -51.46 -46.69
CA LEU A 29 -42.42 -51.99 -45.32
C LEU A 29 -42.02 -50.93 -44.29
N VAL A 30 -41.04 -50.09 -44.61
CA VAL A 30 -40.65 -48.95 -43.79
C VAL A 30 -41.79 -47.92 -43.70
N ALA A 31 -42.43 -47.63 -44.83
CA ALA A 31 -43.53 -46.67 -44.89
C ALA A 31 -44.80 -47.14 -44.17
N THR A 32 -45.10 -48.44 -44.17
CA THR A 32 -46.26 -48.98 -43.43
C THR A 32 -46.03 -49.03 -41.93
N ALA A 33 -44.81 -49.36 -41.47
CA ALA A 33 -44.47 -49.38 -40.05
C ALA A 33 -44.71 -48.03 -39.36
N GLY A 34 -44.33 -46.93 -40.02
CA GLY A 34 -44.57 -45.56 -39.52
C GLY A 34 -46.04 -45.12 -39.55
N LYS A 35 -46.89 -45.71 -40.39
CA LYS A 35 -48.32 -45.32 -40.52
C LYS A 35 -49.23 -45.96 -39.47
N SER A 36 -48.77 -47.02 -38.79
CA SER A 36 -49.53 -47.73 -37.74
C SER A 36 -50.01 -46.83 -36.60
N HIS A 37 -49.31 -45.71 -36.35
CA HIS A 37 -49.65 -44.76 -35.29
C HIS A 37 -50.64 -43.67 -35.72
N LEU A 38 -50.86 -43.49 -37.03
CA LEU A 38 -51.64 -42.39 -37.60
C LEU A 38 -53.08 -42.78 -37.98
N ASN A 39 -53.35 -44.06 -38.23
CA ASN A 39 -54.65 -44.50 -38.78
C ASN A 39 -55.70 -44.94 -37.73
N SER A 40 -55.45 -44.83 -36.43
CA SER A 40 -56.48 -45.12 -35.40
C SER A 40 -57.37 -43.91 -35.04
N SER A 41 -57.23 -42.76 -35.71
CA SER A 41 -57.94 -41.53 -35.36
C SER A 41 -59.06 -41.12 -36.33
N THR A 42 -59.39 -41.95 -37.33
CA THR A 42 -60.48 -41.66 -38.29
C THR A 42 -61.61 -42.68 -38.23
N THR A 43 -62.16 -42.90 -37.05
CA THR A 43 -63.60 -43.19 -36.94
C THR A 43 -64.12 -42.84 -35.55
N THR A 44 -64.99 -41.82 -35.52
CA THR A 44 -65.95 -41.51 -34.44
C THR A 44 -65.38 -41.27 -33.03
N ILE A 45 -64.81 -40.09 -32.79
CA ILE A 45 -64.88 -39.45 -31.45
C ILE A 45 -65.32 -37.99 -31.62
N SER A 46 -66.62 -37.84 -31.39
CA SER A 46 -67.32 -36.70 -30.82
C SER A 46 -66.49 -35.78 -29.93
N ARG A 47 -66.50 -34.48 -30.25
CA ARG A 47 -66.40 -33.31 -29.34
C ARG A 47 -65.76 -33.58 -27.98
N LEU A 48 -64.43 -33.55 -27.92
CA LEU A 48 -63.70 -33.25 -26.69
C LEU A 48 -62.96 -31.94 -26.91
N ASN A 49 -63.25 -30.96 -26.06
CA ASN A 49 -62.74 -29.60 -26.17
C ASN A 49 -61.36 -29.55 -25.50
N TYR A 50 -60.32 -29.92 -26.24
CA TYR A 50 -58.92 -29.67 -25.85
C TYR A 50 -58.39 -28.45 -26.62
N PRO A 51 -57.49 -27.64 -26.04
CA PRO A 51 -56.92 -26.47 -26.72
C PRO A 51 -56.25 -26.89 -28.04
N GLN A 52 -56.53 -26.16 -29.12
CA GLN A 52 -55.98 -26.44 -30.46
C GLN A 52 -54.45 -26.49 -30.45
N GLU A 53 -53.79 -25.63 -29.67
CA GLU A 53 -52.32 -25.68 -29.51
C GLU A 53 -51.80 -27.03 -29.03
N ARG A 54 -52.52 -27.71 -28.13
CA ARG A 54 -52.09 -29.01 -27.62
C ARG A 54 -52.25 -30.11 -28.67
N LYS A 55 -53.27 -30.00 -29.53
CA LYS A 55 -53.46 -30.89 -30.67
C LYS A 55 -52.37 -30.67 -31.71
N ASP A 56 -52.10 -29.41 -32.03
CA ASP A 56 -51.12 -29.01 -33.03
C ASP A 56 -49.70 -29.38 -32.58
N LEU A 57 -49.39 -29.26 -31.28
CA LEU A 57 -48.15 -29.75 -30.70
C LEU A 57 -48.04 -31.28 -30.81
N TYR A 58 -49.11 -32.02 -30.52
CA TYR A 58 -49.11 -33.48 -30.63
C TYR A 58 -48.96 -33.96 -32.08
N GLU A 59 -49.68 -33.35 -33.04
CA GLU A 59 -49.53 -33.64 -34.47
C GLU A 59 -48.13 -33.26 -34.98
N ARG A 60 -47.57 -32.12 -34.55
CA ARG A 60 -46.22 -31.69 -34.93
C ARG A 60 -45.13 -32.65 -34.43
N VAL A 61 -45.23 -33.09 -33.18
CA VAL A 61 -44.25 -34.00 -32.58
C VAL A 61 -44.36 -35.40 -33.17
N SER A 62 -45.58 -35.90 -33.40
CA SER A 62 -45.79 -37.22 -34.01
C SER A 62 -45.43 -37.28 -35.51
N ALA A 63 -45.48 -36.16 -36.22
CA ALA A 63 -45.08 -36.06 -37.63
C ALA A 63 -43.57 -35.91 -37.85
N GLN A 64 -42.78 -35.66 -36.79
CA GLN A 64 -41.32 -35.53 -36.88
C GLN A 64 -40.63 -36.81 -36.37
N PRO A 65 -40.27 -37.76 -37.26
CA PRO A 65 -39.42 -38.87 -36.88
C PRO A 65 -38.03 -38.33 -36.53
N THR A 66 -37.61 -38.44 -35.27
CA THR A 66 -36.22 -38.18 -34.87
C THR A 66 -35.33 -39.31 -35.38
N PRO A 67 -34.10 -39.01 -35.86
CA PRO A 67 -33.15 -40.07 -36.23
C PRO A 67 -32.78 -40.91 -35.00
N PRO A 68 -32.58 -42.23 -35.12
CA PRO A 68 -32.39 -43.11 -33.97
C PRO A 68 -31.11 -42.74 -33.20
N VAL A 69 -31.26 -42.34 -31.94
CA VAL A 69 -30.13 -41.90 -31.08
C VAL A 69 -29.40 -43.09 -30.42
N HIS A 70 -29.91 -44.32 -30.51
CA HIS A 70 -29.19 -45.46 -29.94
C HIS A 70 -29.68 -46.82 -30.50
N ARG A 71 -28.77 -47.65 -31.00
CA ARG A 71 -28.99 -49.11 -31.07
C ARG A 71 -29.04 -49.61 -29.62
N ARG A 72 -30.18 -50.09 -29.12
CA ARG A 72 -30.21 -51.00 -27.96
C ARG A 72 -29.83 -52.42 -28.42
N SER A 73 -28.63 -52.57 -29.00
CA SER A 73 -28.10 -53.91 -29.25
C SER A 73 -27.63 -54.47 -27.91
N ILE A 74 -28.46 -55.27 -27.25
CA ILE A 74 -28.01 -56.08 -26.12
C ILE A 74 -27.09 -57.16 -26.71
N PRO A 75 -25.78 -57.20 -26.38
CA PRO A 75 -24.87 -58.17 -26.96
C PRO A 75 -25.33 -59.60 -26.65
N ALA A 76 -25.09 -60.52 -27.60
CA ALA A 76 -25.31 -61.95 -27.37
C ALA A 76 -24.53 -62.41 -26.11
N PRO A 77 -25.01 -63.42 -25.36
CA PRO A 77 -24.34 -63.90 -24.16
C PRO A 77 -22.91 -64.34 -24.51
N GLN A 78 -21.91 -63.60 -24.04
CA GLN A 78 -20.51 -64.02 -24.13
C GLN A 78 -20.19 -64.90 -22.92
N ASP A 79 -19.72 -66.12 -23.21
CA ASP A 79 -19.17 -67.04 -22.23
C ASP A 79 -17.88 -66.47 -21.61
N GLY A 80 -17.84 -66.44 -20.27
CA GLY A 80 -16.64 -66.76 -19.48
C GLY A 80 -15.48 -65.75 -19.36
N THR A 81 -15.32 -65.26 -18.12
CA THR A 81 -14.04 -65.02 -17.39
C THR A 81 -13.26 -63.69 -17.59
N ARG A 82 -13.26 -62.82 -16.55
CA ARG A 82 -12.11 -62.44 -15.66
C ARG A 82 -12.19 -60.99 -15.10
N LEU A 83 -12.29 -60.93 -13.77
CA LEU A 83 -11.56 -60.11 -12.77
C LEU A 83 -11.33 -58.58 -12.98
N ARG A 84 -12.07 -57.79 -12.17
CA ARG A 84 -11.59 -56.85 -11.11
C ARG A 84 -10.53 -55.78 -11.45
N ASN A 85 -10.90 -54.51 -11.31
CA ASN A 85 -10.47 -53.63 -10.20
C ASN A 85 -11.25 -52.30 -10.20
N GLY A 86 -11.67 -51.86 -9.01
CA GLY A 86 -12.57 -50.71 -8.84
C GLY A 86 -11.91 -49.43 -8.36
N SER A 87 -12.73 -48.39 -8.22
CA SER A 87 -12.69 -47.44 -7.10
C SER A 87 -14.00 -46.64 -7.10
N HIS A 88 -14.78 -46.77 -6.02
CA HIS A 88 -15.94 -45.95 -5.76
C HIS A 88 -15.52 -44.68 -5.03
N SER A 89 -16.06 -43.53 -5.42
CA SER A 89 -16.31 -42.43 -4.48
C SER A 89 -17.76 -41.97 -4.62
N LYS A 90 -18.49 -42.04 -3.51
CA LYS A 90 -19.87 -41.58 -3.34
C LYS A 90 -19.86 -40.08 -3.02
N GLY A 91 -20.70 -39.32 -3.72
CA GLY A 91 -21.11 -37.97 -3.34
C GLY A 91 -22.50 -37.69 -3.93
N ASN A 92 -23.44 -37.27 -3.08
CA ASN A 92 -24.84 -36.98 -3.44
C ASN A 92 -24.95 -35.81 -4.45
N PRO A 93 -25.98 -35.78 -5.32
CA PRO A 93 -26.03 -34.90 -6.50
C PRO A 93 -26.81 -33.57 -6.32
N ASP A 94 -27.01 -33.06 -5.10
CA ASP A 94 -28.09 -32.08 -4.87
C ASP A 94 -27.69 -30.68 -4.38
N MET A 95 -26.49 -30.17 -4.68
CA MET A 95 -26.17 -28.74 -4.52
C MET A 95 -25.10 -28.29 -5.53
N SER A 96 -25.48 -27.59 -6.60
CA SER A 96 -24.54 -26.90 -7.50
C SER A 96 -24.44 -25.42 -7.14
N PHE A 97 -23.33 -25.00 -6.53
CA PHE A 97 -22.93 -23.59 -6.44
C PHE A 97 -22.25 -23.17 -7.75
N ILE A 98 -22.60 -21.98 -8.26
CA ILE A 98 -21.86 -21.30 -9.34
C ILE A 98 -21.08 -20.15 -8.69
N GLU A 99 -19.76 -20.30 -8.58
CA GLU A 99 -18.86 -19.18 -8.27
C GLU A 99 -18.54 -18.42 -9.56
N ILE A 100 -19.01 -17.17 -9.64
CA ILE A 100 -18.70 -16.27 -10.74
C ILE A 100 -17.39 -15.55 -10.39
N THR A 101 -16.29 -15.94 -11.03
CA THR A 101 -15.04 -15.17 -10.97
C THR A 101 -15.16 -13.94 -11.86
N GLN A 102 -14.96 -12.76 -11.26
CA GLN A 102 -15.01 -11.43 -11.91
C GLN A 102 -13.90 -11.24 -12.96
N SER A 103 -14.00 -11.87 -14.13
CA SER A 103 -13.12 -11.55 -15.26
C SER A 103 -13.70 -11.77 -16.66
N GLN A 104 -15.01 -11.93 -16.82
CA GLN A 104 -15.61 -12.09 -18.15
C GLN A 104 -16.78 -11.13 -18.38
N VAL A 105 -16.43 -9.87 -18.68
CA VAL A 105 -17.31 -8.91 -19.35
C VAL A 105 -16.50 -8.24 -20.47
N ALA A 106 -16.53 -8.80 -21.69
CA ALA A 106 -16.43 -8.10 -22.97
C ALA A 106 -16.25 -9.05 -24.18
N LEU A 107 -17.24 -9.01 -25.09
CA LEU A 107 -17.19 -9.16 -26.55
C LEU A 107 -17.09 -10.55 -27.23
N THR A 108 -18.26 -10.97 -27.72
CA THR A 108 -18.65 -11.41 -29.09
C THR A 108 -17.69 -12.21 -29.99
N ASP A 109 -18.24 -13.35 -30.45
CA ASP A 109 -18.27 -13.82 -31.85
C ASP A 109 -16.93 -14.24 -32.49
N ARG A 110 -16.51 -15.50 -32.26
CA ARG A 110 -15.39 -16.09 -33.04
C ARG A 110 -15.20 -17.61 -33.08
N ASP A 111 -16.22 -18.45 -32.86
CA ASP A 111 -16.03 -19.94 -32.88
C ASP A 111 -16.82 -20.71 -33.96
N HIS A 112 -17.25 -20.06 -35.03
CA HIS A 112 -17.91 -20.74 -36.17
C HIS A 112 -17.14 -20.68 -37.51
N ARG A 113 -15.81 -20.52 -37.50
CA ARG A 113 -15.02 -20.42 -38.75
C ARG A 113 -13.89 -21.44 -38.99
N ASP A 114 -13.62 -22.36 -38.08
CA ASP A 114 -12.47 -23.29 -38.24
C ASP A 114 -12.79 -24.74 -38.67
N GLN A 115 -14.05 -25.08 -39.00
CA GLN A 115 -14.37 -26.43 -39.55
C GLN A 115 -14.62 -26.47 -41.07
N ALA A 116 -14.63 -25.33 -41.77
CA ALA A 116 -15.00 -25.27 -43.19
C ALA A 116 -13.84 -25.37 -44.20
N MET A 117 -12.58 -25.53 -43.76
CA MET A 117 -11.41 -25.47 -44.67
C MET A 117 -10.57 -26.75 -44.77
N ARG A 118 -11.10 -27.92 -44.40
CA ARG A 118 -10.41 -29.23 -44.52
C ARG A 118 -11.07 -30.27 -45.43
N ARG A 119 -11.92 -29.85 -46.37
CA ARG A 119 -12.50 -30.76 -47.38
C ARG A 119 -12.61 -30.11 -48.76
N ALA A 120 -11.47 -29.81 -49.37
CA ALA A 120 -11.39 -29.67 -50.82
C ALA A 120 -9.96 -29.92 -51.30
N ASN A 121 -9.83 -30.77 -52.33
CA ASN A 121 -8.65 -31.16 -53.10
C ASN A 121 -7.75 -32.30 -52.61
N GLY A 122 -7.76 -33.38 -53.40
CA GLY A 122 -6.74 -34.43 -53.39
C GLY A 122 -7.19 -35.73 -54.06
N GLN A 123 -7.68 -35.66 -55.31
CA GLN A 123 -8.00 -36.82 -56.15
C GLN A 123 -6.78 -37.22 -56.99
N ARG A 124 -6.60 -38.54 -57.23
CA ARG A 124 -5.68 -39.24 -58.16
C ARG A 124 -4.20 -39.30 -57.76
N ASN A 125 -3.43 -40.37 -57.99
CA ASN A 125 -3.58 -41.54 -58.88
C ASN A 125 -2.58 -42.64 -58.45
N GLY A 126 -2.93 -43.92 -58.64
CA GLY A 126 -1.98 -45.06 -58.55
C GLY A 126 -2.66 -46.43 -58.64
N ASN A 127 -3.00 -46.85 -59.86
CA ASN A 127 -3.38 -48.22 -60.27
C ASN A 127 -2.11 -49.01 -60.71
N PRO A 128 -2.15 -50.32 -61.03
CA PRO A 128 -3.02 -51.44 -60.60
C PRO A 128 -2.18 -52.74 -60.28
N GLU A 129 -2.83 -53.92 -60.34
CA GLU A 129 -2.35 -55.32 -60.17
C GLU A 129 -2.57 -55.88 -58.74
N GLY A 130 -3.39 -56.90 -58.46
CA GLY A 130 -4.30 -57.73 -59.24
C GLY A 130 -4.66 -58.96 -58.40
N HIS A 131 -5.93 -59.13 -58.02
CA HIS A 131 -6.58 -60.44 -57.88
C HIS A 131 -8.10 -60.28 -57.71
N GLU A 132 -8.84 -60.86 -58.63
CA GLU A 132 -10.30 -60.95 -58.63
C GLU A 132 -10.73 -62.05 -57.65
N ASP A 133 -11.45 -61.72 -56.57
CA ASP A 133 -12.35 -62.69 -55.89
C ASP A 133 -13.39 -62.11 -54.89
N HIS A 134 -13.54 -60.78 -54.73
CA HIS A 134 -14.41 -60.22 -53.67
C HIS A 134 -15.80 -59.69 -54.11
N LYS A 135 -16.27 -59.95 -55.35
CA LYS A 135 -17.55 -59.36 -55.83
C LYS A 135 -18.84 -60.05 -55.34
N GLU A 136 -18.79 -61.29 -54.83
CA GLU A 136 -19.99 -61.97 -54.30
C GLU A 136 -20.21 -61.71 -52.80
N ASP A 137 -19.13 -61.63 -52.02
CA ASP A 137 -19.19 -61.33 -50.58
C ASP A 137 -19.69 -59.89 -50.29
N ASP A 138 -19.39 -58.93 -51.16
CA ASP A 138 -19.91 -57.55 -51.08
C ASP A 138 -21.43 -57.48 -51.29
N LYS A 139 -22.01 -58.38 -52.11
CA LYS A 139 -23.47 -58.42 -52.32
C LYS A 139 -24.19 -59.14 -51.18
N MET A 140 -23.59 -60.18 -50.61
CA MET A 140 -24.16 -60.90 -49.47
C MET A 140 -24.12 -60.06 -48.19
N SER A 141 -23.01 -59.34 -47.95
CA SER A 141 -22.89 -58.41 -46.82
C SER A 141 -23.84 -57.21 -46.95
N ALA A 142 -23.99 -56.62 -48.14
CA ALA A 142 -24.96 -55.54 -48.37
C ALA A 142 -26.42 -55.99 -48.13
N LYS A 143 -26.78 -57.21 -48.55
CA LYS A 143 -28.11 -57.79 -48.30
C LYS A 143 -28.34 -58.10 -46.81
N LYS A 144 -27.31 -58.56 -46.12
CA LYS A 144 -27.39 -58.78 -44.67
C LYS A 144 -27.59 -57.46 -43.91
N ASN A 145 -26.84 -56.42 -44.27
CA ASN A 145 -27.00 -55.09 -43.70
C ASN A 145 -28.40 -54.52 -43.96
N GLN A 146 -28.99 -54.79 -45.14
CA GLN A 146 -30.36 -54.37 -45.46
C GLN A 146 -31.41 -54.99 -44.52
N VAL A 147 -31.27 -56.26 -44.14
CA VAL A 147 -32.18 -56.92 -43.18
C VAL A 147 -31.97 -56.40 -41.76
N GLU A 148 -30.72 -56.17 -41.35
CA GLU A 148 -30.40 -55.54 -40.06
C GLU A 148 -30.97 -54.11 -39.97
N ASP A 149 -30.86 -53.33 -41.05
CA ASP A 149 -31.41 -51.98 -41.15
C ASP A 149 -32.93 -51.99 -41.08
N LEU A 150 -33.61 -52.97 -41.69
CA LEU A 150 -35.07 -53.12 -41.59
C LEU A 150 -35.51 -53.30 -40.13
N PHE A 151 -34.88 -54.23 -39.40
CA PHE A 151 -35.23 -54.46 -37.99
C PHE A 151 -34.91 -53.26 -37.09
N ALA A 152 -33.83 -52.54 -37.39
CA ALA A 152 -33.49 -51.30 -36.69
C ALA A 152 -34.56 -50.22 -36.92
N ILE A 153 -35.03 -50.04 -38.16
CA ILE A 153 -36.07 -49.08 -38.49
C ILE A 153 -37.40 -49.48 -37.81
N LEU A 154 -37.80 -50.74 -37.88
CA LEU A 154 -39.04 -51.22 -37.25
C LEU A 154 -39.03 -51.05 -35.71
N SER A 155 -37.88 -51.31 -35.08
CA SER A 155 -37.70 -51.10 -33.64
C SER A 155 -37.61 -49.62 -33.26
N SER A 156 -37.29 -48.72 -34.18
CA SER A 156 -37.30 -47.27 -33.93
C SER A 156 -38.70 -46.65 -34.00
N HIS A 157 -39.58 -47.24 -34.80
CA HIS A 157 -40.95 -46.76 -34.99
C HIS A 157 -41.97 -47.40 -34.04
N SER A 158 -41.55 -48.35 -33.21
CA SER A 158 -42.42 -49.02 -32.24
C SER A 158 -41.67 -49.26 -30.93
N ASP A 159 -42.40 -49.33 -29.81
CA ASP A 159 -41.82 -49.66 -28.49
C ASP A 159 -41.41 -51.16 -28.38
N ILE A 160 -41.29 -51.87 -29.50
CA ILE A 160 -41.05 -53.31 -29.58
C ILE A 160 -39.74 -53.55 -30.34
N ASP A 161 -38.81 -54.24 -29.71
CA ASP A 161 -37.54 -54.63 -30.32
C ASP A 161 -37.72 -55.82 -31.29
N HIS A 162 -37.26 -55.68 -32.52
CA HIS A 162 -37.31 -56.68 -33.59
C HIS A 162 -35.90 -57.25 -33.87
N PRO A 163 -35.75 -58.52 -34.31
CA PRO A 163 -36.80 -59.49 -34.65
C PRO A 163 -37.38 -60.23 -33.44
N MET A 164 -38.67 -60.59 -33.52
CA MET A 164 -39.35 -61.43 -32.54
C MET A 164 -39.74 -62.78 -33.14
N CYS A 165 -39.74 -63.84 -32.33
CA CYS A 165 -40.24 -65.15 -32.76
C CYS A 165 -41.78 -65.19 -32.77
N GLN A 166 -42.33 -66.19 -33.44
CA GLN A 166 -43.78 -66.37 -33.58
C GLN A 166 -44.50 -66.50 -32.23
N GLU A 167 -43.92 -67.25 -31.29
CA GLU A 167 -44.50 -67.45 -29.96
C GLU A 167 -44.54 -66.14 -29.17
N CYS A 168 -43.43 -65.39 -29.12
CA CYS A 168 -43.38 -64.07 -28.48
C CYS A 168 -44.37 -63.07 -29.10
N THR A 169 -44.52 -63.10 -30.44
CA THR A 169 -45.46 -62.23 -31.14
C THR A 169 -46.92 -62.56 -30.78
N SER A 170 -47.26 -63.85 -30.66
CA SER A 170 -48.61 -64.28 -30.28
C SER A 170 -49.00 -63.85 -28.86
N ILE A 171 -48.05 -63.91 -27.92
CA ILE A 171 -48.24 -63.47 -26.53
C ILE A 171 -48.43 -61.95 -26.47
N MET A 172 -47.64 -61.20 -27.25
CA MET A 172 -47.77 -59.75 -27.34
C MET A 172 -49.11 -59.33 -27.94
N LEU A 173 -49.57 -60.00 -29.01
CA LEU A 173 -50.88 -59.74 -29.62
C LEU A 173 -52.04 -60.00 -28.64
N THR A 174 -51.96 -61.08 -27.84
CA THR A 174 -52.97 -61.35 -26.81
C THR A 174 -52.95 -60.30 -25.69
N HIS A 175 -51.78 -59.82 -25.27
CA HIS A 175 -51.66 -58.73 -24.30
C HIS A 175 -52.19 -57.38 -24.83
N TYR A 176 -51.94 -57.05 -26.10
CA TYR A 176 -52.51 -55.86 -26.72
C TYR A 176 -54.04 -55.96 -26.87
N ALA A 177 -54.56 -57.14 -27.19
CA ALA A 177 -56.00 -57.37 -27.28
C ALA A 177 -56.71 -57.17 -25.92
N THR A 178 -56.12 -57.66 -24.82
CA THR A 178 -56.66 -57.42 -23.47
C THR A 178 -56.56 -55.95 -23.06
N ARG A 179 -55.45 -55.27 -23.35
CA ARG A 179 -55.29 -53.82 -23.07
C ARG A 179 -56.27 -52.96 -23.89
N LEU A 180 -56.52 -53.32 -25.14
CA LEU A 180 -57.53 -52.65 -25.97
C LEU A 180 -58.95 -52.89 -25.42
N GLY A 181 -59.22 -54.11 -24.93
CA GLY A 181 -60.47 -54.45 -24.26
C GLY A 181 -60.74 -53.62 -23.01
N SER A 182 -59.74 -53.41 -22.14
CA SER A 182 -59.90 -52.56 -20.95
C SER A 182 -60.11 -51.09 -21.32
N ALA A 183 -59.33 -50.56 -22.26
CA ALA A 183 -59.47 -49.18 -22.73
C ALA A 183 -60.85 -48.90 -23.36
N ASN A 184 -61.39 -49.85 -24.13
CA ASN A 184 -62.75 -49.71 -24.68
C ASN A 184 -63.82 -49.70 -23.58
N ARG A 185 -63.69 -50.52 -22.53
CA ARG A 185 -64.61 -50.49 -21.39
C ARG A 185 -64.56 -49.17 -20.65
N GLU A 186 -63.38 -48.59 -20.44
CA GLU A 186 -63.21 -47.27 -19.83
C GLU A 186 -63.86 -46.18 -20.70
N ARG A 187 -63.61 -46.19 -22.02
CA ARG A 187 -64.26 -45.28 -22.96
C ARG A 187 -65.79 -45.38 -22.90
N ASP A 188 -66.32 -46.60 -22.90
CA ASP A 188 -67.77 -46.81 -22.87
C ASP A 188 -68.38 -46.40 -21.52
N ALA A 189 -67.65 -46.56 -20.41
CA ALA A 189 -68.03 -46.04 -19.10
C ALA A 189 -68.05 -44.50 -19.08
N TYR A 190 -67.02 -43.83 -19.63
CA TYR A 190 -67.01 -42.37 -19.77
C TYR A 190 -68.12 -41.86 -20.69
N ALA A 191 -68.40 -42.57 -21.80
CA ALA A 191 -69.49 -42.25 -22.69
C ALA A 191 -70.86 -42.40 -22.01
N GLY A 192 -71.03 -43.42 -21.17
CA GLY A 192 -72.21 -43.62 -20.33
C GLY A 192 -72.38 -42.51 -19.29
N PHE A 193 -71.29 -42.14 -18.60
CA PHE A 193 -71.29 -41.02 -17.65
C PHE A 193 -71.68 -39.72 -18.34
N LEU A 194 -71.04 -39.37 -19.47
CA LEU A 194 -71.36 -38.18 -20.25
C LEU A 194 -72.83 -38.13 -20.69
N LYS A 195 -73.41 -39.25 -21.12
CA LYS A 195 -74.84 -39.31 -21.46
C LYS A 195 -75.73 -39.07 -20.26
N SER A 196 -75.39 -39.65 -19.09
CA SER A 196 -76.13 -39.42 -17.84
C SER A 196 -76.03 -37.96 -17.37
N THR A 197 -74.84 -37.36 -17.47
CA THR A 197 -74.66 -35.93 -17.19
C THR A 197 -75.44 -35.08 -18.19
N GLN A 198 -75.39 -35.37 -19.50
CA GLN A 198 -76.15 -34.60 -20.50
C GLN A 198 -77.67 -34.71 -20.31
N GLN A 199 -78.19 -35.87 -19.90
CA GLN A 199 -79.61 -36.04 -19.59
C GLN A 199 -80.02 -35.24 -18.35
N THR A 200 -79.20 -35.23 -17.29
CA THR A 200 -79.42 -34.40 -16.10
C THR A 200 -79.30 -32.90 -16.39
N ILE A 201 -78.36 -32.49 -17.24
CA ILE A 201 -78.23 -31.10 -17.69
C ILE A 201 -79.40 -30.68 -18.59
N SER A 202 -79.94 -31.57 -19.43
CA SER A 202 -81.08 -31.26 -20.31
C SER A 202 -82.38 -31.00 -19.55
N SER A 203 -82.58 -31.65 -18.39
CA SER A 203 -83.69 -31.35 -17.48
C SER A 203 -83.54 -29.99 -16.75
N ASP A 204 -82.31 -29.49 -16.59
CA ASP A 204 -82.04 -28.20 -15.93
C ASP A 204 -81.91 -27.01 -16.92
N ALA A 205 -81.71 -27.30 -18.21
CA ALA A 205 -81.53 -26.30 -19.27
C ALA A 205 -82.78 -25.44 -19.57
N GLN A 206 -83.97 -25.79 -19.07
CA GLN A 206 -85.17 -24.95 -19.18
C GLN A 206 -85.19 -23.75 -18.19
N LYS A 207 -84.19 -23.59 -17.31
CA LYS A 207 -84.08 -22.48 -16.32
C LYS A 207 -82.87 -21.54 -16.54
N GLN A 208 -82.52 -21.14 -17.76
CA GLN A 208 -81.38 -20.21 -17.96
C GLN A 208 -81.66 -18.95 -18.82
N PRO A 209 -82.34 -17.92 -18.27
CA PRO A 209 -82.18 -16.53 -18.70
C PRO A 209 -81.16 -15.73 -17.85
N ASP A 210 -80.86 -16.15 -16.61
CA ASP A 210 -80.01 -15.37 -15.68
C ASP A 210 -78.49 -15.52 -15.93
N SER A 211 -78.06 -16.67 -16.48
CA SER A 211 -76.63 -16.93 -16.75
C SER A 211 -76.06 -16.01 -17.85
N LYS A 212 -76.89 -15.61 -18.83
CA LYS A 212 -76.48 -14.67 -19.89
C LYS A 212 -76.33 -13.24 -19.38
N LYS A 213 -77.21 -12.79 -18.48
CA LYS A 213 -77.13 -11.46 -17.86
C LYS A 213 -75.92 -11.34 -16.93
N ALA A 214 -75.65 -12.38 -16.14
CA ALA A 214 -74.45 -12.47 -15.31
C ALA A 214 -73.16 -12.44 -16.16
N GLY A 215 -73.12 -13.17 -17.27
CA GLY A 215 -72.00 -13.15 -18.21
C GLY A 215 -71.75 -11.77 -18.84
N THR A 216 -72.81 -11.05 -19.23
CA THR A 216 -72.65 -9.68 -19.76
C THR A 216 -72.21 -8.66 -18.71
N SER A 217 -72.58 -8.84 -17.44
CA SER A 217 -72.13 -7.98 -16.34
C SER A 217 -70.65 -8.19 -16.03
N LEU A 218 -70.20 -9.46 -16.01
CA LEU A 218 -68.79 -9.82 -15.84
C LEU A 218 -67.93 -9.28 -16.98
N TYR A 219 -68.41 -9.35 -18.22
CA TYR A 219 -67.69 -8.83 -19.37
C TYR A 219 -67.48 -7.31 -19.29
N LYS A 220 -68.49 -6.57 -18.83
CA LYS A 220 -68.36 -5.11 -18.60
C LYS A 220 -67.37 -4.78 -17.48
N GLN A 221 -67.33 -5.59 -16.43
CA GLN A 221 -66.34 -5.42 -15.35
C GLN A 221 -64.92 -5.69 -15.85
N LEU A 222 -64.72 -6.73 -16.66
CA LEU A 222 -63.43 -7.01 -17.30
C LEU A 222 -62.96 -5.83 -18.15
N GLU A 223 -63.83 -5.30 -19.01
CA GLU A 223 -63.51 -4.14 -19.85
C GLU A 223 -63.14 -2.90 -19.01
N GLN A 224 -63.83 -2.66 -17.89
CA GLN A 224 -63.48 -1.58 -16.95
C GLN A 224 -62.10 -1.81 -16.32
N THR A 225 -61.83 -3.02 -15.85
CA THR A 225 -60.53 -3.35 -15.24
C THR A 225 -59.38 -3.27 -16.25
N GLU A 226 -59.60 -3.66 -17.51
CA GLU A 226 -58.59 -3.53 -18.57
C GLU A 226 -58.28 -2.06 -18.90
N LEU A 227 -59.27 -1.18 -18.84
CA LEU A 227 -59.07 0.26 -19.02
C LEU A 227 -58.33 0.89 -17.83
N GLU A 228 -58.62 0.45 -16.60
CA GLU A 228 -57.91 0.89 -15.40
C GLU A 228 -56.46 0.43 -15.41
N LEU A 229 -56.20 -0.83 -15.82
CA LEU A 229 -54.83 -1.35 -15.96
C LEU A 229 -54.02 -0.52 -16.95
N LYS A 230 -54.57 -0.18 -18.13
CA LYS A 230 -53.87 0.66 -19.11
C LYS A 230 -53.52 2.05 -18.57
N LYS A 231 -54.41 2.66 -17.78
CA LYS A 231 -54.13 3.96 -17.14
C LYS A 231 -53.03 3.86 -16.10
N LEU A 232 -53.05 2.78 -15.30
CA LEU A 232 -52.02 2.54 -14.30
C LEU A 232 -50.66 2.23 -14.95
N GLU A 233 -50.64 1.50 -16.07
CA GLU A 233 -49.41 1.25 -16.84
C GLU A 233 -48.80 2.54 -17.38
N GLU A 234 -49.62 3.47 -17.88
CA GLU A 234 -49.17 4.80 -18.34
C GLU A 234 -48.65 5.65 -17.17
N GLU A 235 -49.35 5.65 -16.02
CA GLU A 235 -48.91 6.34 -14.81
C GLU A 235 -47.59 5.78 -14.26
N ILE A 236 -47.41 4.46 -14.28
CA ILE A 236 -46.16 3.82 -13.85
C ILE A 236 -45.01 4.25 -14.78
N ALA A 237 -45.22 4.29 -16.10
CA ALA A 237 -44.19 4.73 -17.05
C ALA A 237 -43.78 6.19 -16.79
N ASP A 238 -44.74 7.09 -16.57
CA ASP A 238 -44.46 8.49 -16.25
C ASP A 238 -43.67 8.65 -14.93
N LEU A 239 -43.99 7.83 -13.92
CA LEU A 239 -43.27 7.82 -12.65
C LEU A 239 -41.86 7.24 -12.78
N GLU A 240 -41.68 6.20 -13.59
CA GLU A 240 -40.36 5.61 -13.89
C GLU A 240 -39.44 6.63 -14.58
N ASP A 241 -39.96 7.39 -15.54
CA ASP A 241 -39.22 8.47 -16.21
C ASP A 241 -38.85 9.60 -15.24
N GLN A 242 -39.76 9.98 -14.32
CA GLN A 242 -39.48 10.96 -13.27
C GLN A 242 -38.36 10.50 -12.33
N ILE A 243 -38.40 9.23 -11.89
CA ILE A 243 -37.35 8.66 -11.04
C ILE A 243 -35.99 8.70 -11.75
N GLN A 244 -35.93 8.33 -13.02
CA GLN A 244 -34.67 8.38 -13.79
C GLN A 244 -34.13 9.80 -13.91
N GLN A 245 -35.01 10.78 -14.12
CA GLN A 245 -34.61 12.19 -14.17
C GLN A 245 -34.06 12.65 -12.82
N GLU A 246 -34.77 12.38 -11.73
CA GLU A 246 -34.33 12.73 -10.36
C GLU A 246 -33.01 12.05 -10.00
N GLU A 247 -32.82 10.76 -10.34
CA GLU A 247 -31.55 10.06 -10.14
C GLU A 247 -30.40 10.73 -10.91
N SER A 248 -30.65 11.20 -12.13
CA SER A 248 -29.63 11.88 -12.94
C SER A 248 -29.21 13.20 -12.28
N GLU A 249 -30.17 13.96 -11.76
CA GLU A 249 -29.94 15.22 -11.06
C GLU A 249 -29.19 14.97 -9.74
N GLU A 250 -29.59 13.95 -8.99
CA GLU A 250 -28.92 13.56 -7.74
C GLU A 250 -27.45 13.18 -7.99
N ARG A 251 -27.17 12.42 -9.06
CA ARG A 251 -25.80 12.07 -9.44
C ARG A 251 -24.96 13.30 -9.79
N THR A 252 -25.54 14.26 -10.52
CA THR A 252 -24.82 15.52 -10.82
C THR A 252 -24.56 16.34 -9.56
N TYR A 253 -25.53 16.40 -8.65
CA TYR A 253 -25.39 17.08 -7.37
C TYR A 253 -24.28 16.46 -6.52
N TRP A 254 -24.29 15.13 -6.34
CA TRP A 254 -23.25 14.43 -5.57
C TRP A 254 -21.87 14.58 -6.21
N THR A 255 -21.78 14.54 -7.54
CA THR A 255 -20.51 14.77 -8.24
C THR A 255 -19.98 16.17 -7.97
N SER A 256 -20.82 17.20 -8.08
CA SER A 256 -20.44 18.58 -7.77
C SER A 256 -20.03 18.75 -6.31
N ARG A 257 -20.76 18.13 -5.38
CA ARG A 257 -20.45 18.19 -3.95
C ARG A 257 -19.11 17.52 -3.64
N ASN A 258 -18.87 16.33 -4.18
CA ASN A 258 -17.61 15.60 -3.99
C ASN A 258 -16.42 16.40 -4.50
N LEU A 259 -16.56 17.07 -5.65
CA LEU A 259 -15.53 17.97 -6.16
C LEU A 259 -15.26 19.13 -5.20
N THR A 260 -16.31 19.78 -4.68
CA THR A 260 -16.12 20.87 -3.70
C THR A 260 -15.46 20.38 -2.42
N ASP A 261 -15.82 19.19 -1.94
CA ASP A 261 -15.26 18.61 -0.71
C ASP A 261 -13.77 18.27 -0.88
N ASP A 262 -13.38 17.72 -2.04
CA ASP A 262 -11.99 17.47 -2.39
C ASP A 262 -11.18 18.78 -2.44
N THR A 263 -11.70 19.83 -3.07
CA THR A 263 -11.02 21.14 -3.09
C THR A 263 -10.89 21.76 -1.70
N LEU A 264 -11.92 21.61 -0.84
CA LEU A 264 -11.89 22.08 0.54
C LEU A 264 -10.86 21.29 1.35
N TYR A 265 -10.80 19.97 1.17
CA TYR A 265 -9.82 19.12 1.82
C TYR A 265 -8.39 19.48 1.42
N GLN A 266 -8.12 19.67 0.13
CA GLN A 266 -6.80 20.06 -0.38
C GLN A 266 -6.36 21.42 0.17
N THR A 267 -7.24 22.42 0.13
CA THR A 267 -6.94 23.76 0.65
C THR A 267 -6.73 23.74 2.16
N THR A 268 -7.55 22.99 2.91
CA THR A 268 -7.40 22.84 4.36
C THR A 268 -6.07 22.17 4.71
N THR A 269 -5.72 21.09 4.02
CA THR A 269 -4.44 20.38 4.22
C THR A 269 -3.25 21.27 3.87
N TYR A 270 -3.37 22.09 2.83
CA TYR A 270 -2.34 23.05 2.48
C TYR A 270 -2.18 24.14 3.55
N LEU A 271 -3.29 24.63 4.11
CA LEU A 271 -3.25 25.61 5.20
C LEU A 271 -2.65 25.03 6.48
N THR A 272 -2.98 23.79 6.85
CA THR A 272 -2.37 23.13 8.01
C THR A 272 -0.87 22.93 7.81
N PHE A 273 -0.44 22.48 6.62
CA PHE A 273 0.96 22.38 6.27
C PHE A 273 1.71 23.72 6.41
N LEU A 274 1.15 24.81 5.89
CA LEU A 274 1.77 26.14 6.01
C LEU A 274 1.88 26.59 7.47
N ARG A 275 0.86 26.30 8.28
CA ARG A 275 0.86 26.63 9.71
C ARG A 275 1.92 25.85 10.48
N ASP A 276 2.09 24.57 10.17
CA ASP A 276 3.10 23.73 10.79
C ASP A 276 4.50 24.20 10.41
N LYS A 277 4.71 24.56 9.14
CA LYS A 277 5.95 25.18 8.67
C LYS A 277 6.24 26.49 9.41
N GLN A 278 5.25 27.37 9.54
CA GLN A 278 5.41 28.62 10.28
C GLN A 278 5.81 28.36 11.73
N THR A 279 5.17 27.38 12.38
CA THR A 279 5.49 26.99 13.76
C THR A 279 6.90 26.45 13.88
N HIS A 280 7.32 25.58 12.95
CA HIS A 280 8.67 25.06 12.86
C HIS A 280 9.70 26.20 12.71
N ASP A 281 9.48 27.10 11.75
CA ASP A 281 10.41 28.20 11.47
C ASP A 281 10.51 29.17 12.65
N PHE A 282 9.40 29.43 13.36
CA PHE A 282 9.44 30.19 14.61
C PHE A 282 10.23 29.50 15.71
N GLN A 283 10.07 28.20 15.90
CA GLN A 283 10.87 27.46 16.88
C GLN A 283 12.36 27.46 16.53
N HIS A 284 12.71 27.37 15.25
CA HIS A 284 14.10 27.50 14.80
C HIS A 284 14.64 28.90 15.03
N LEU A 285 13.87 29.93 14.69
CA LEU A 285 14.25 31.31 14.97
C LEU A 285 14.44 31.53 16.48
N GLU A 286 13.56 31.00 17.31
CA GLU A 286 13.66 31.11 18.76
C GLU A 286 14.90 30.36 19.30
N ARG A 287 15.27 29.21 18.71
CA ARG A 287 16.52 28.52 19.03
C ARG A 287 17.73 29.36 18.61
N LEU A 288 17.74 29.88 17.38
CA LEU A 288 18.83 30.70 16.84
C LEU A 288 19.02 32.00 17.63
N GLN A 289 17.93 32.62 18.08
CA GLN A 289 17.98 33.81 18.95
C GLN A 289 18.57 33.49 20.33
N ARG A 290 18.38 32.26 20.84
CA ARG A 290 18.95 31.83 22.12
C ARG A 290 20.39 31.35 22.00
N THR A 291 20.80 30.85 20.83
CA THR A 291 22.18 30.42 20.60
C THR A 291 23.08 31.64 20.50
N ASN A 292 24.05 31.72 21.41
CA ASN A 292 25.08 32.73 21.36
C ASN A 292 26.39 32.03 21.04
N VAL A 293 26.99 32.37 19.89
CA VAL A 293 28.21 31.73 19.37
C VAL A 293 29.33 31.74 20.41
N TYR A 294 29.44 32.79 21.23
CA TYR A 294 30.46 32.87 22.27
C TYR A 294 30.23 31.90 23.42
N ASN A 295 28.97 31.75 23.84
CA ASN A 295 28.62 30.82 24.91
C ASN A 295 28.71 29.36 24.44
N ASP A 296 28.43 29.09 23.16
CA ASP A 296 28.51 27.75 22.56
C ASP A 296 29.97 27.33 22.28
N THR A 297 30.84 28.28 21.91
CA THR A 297 32.27 28.00 21.67
C THR A 297 33.08 27.90 22.96
N PHE A 298 32.72 28.67 23.98
CA PHE A 298 33.37 28.67 25.29
C PHE A 298 32.34 28.49 26.41
N CYS A 299 31.92 27.24 26.61
CA CYS A 299 30.98 26.83 27.65
C CYS A 299 31.63 26.91 29.03
N ILE A 300 31.53 28.08 29.69
CA ILE A 300 32.03 28.28 31.06
C ILE A 300 30.94 27.91 32.08
N GLY A 301 31.17 26.79 32.78
CA GLY A 301 30.32 26.26 33.83
C GLY A 301 31.07 26.06 35.15
N HIS A 302 30.47 25.26 36.03
CA HIS A 302 31.11 24.80 37.26
C HIS A 302 30.75 23.34 37.52
N ASP A 303 31.68 22.58 38.06
CA ASP A 303 31.48 21.21 38.51
C ASP A 303 31.92 21.11 39.98
N GLY A 304 30.95 21.23 40.88
CA GLY A 304 31.17 21.39 42.32
C GLY A 304 32.13 22.54 42.66
N TYR A 305 33.33 22.19 43.12
CA TYR A 305 34.38 23.14 43.51
C TYR A 305 35.20 23.67 42.32
N PHE A 306 35.20 22.97 41.18
CA PHE A 306 35.97 23.33 39.99
C PHE A 306 35.19 24.30 39.10
N GLY A 307 35.90 25.23 38.46
CA GLY A 307 35.39 25.91 37.26
C GLY A 307 35.63 25.02 36.04
N THR A 308 34.68 24.97 35.11
CA THR A 308 34.83 24.17 33.88
C THR A 308 34.74 25.05 32.64
N ILE A 309 35.53 24.71 31.62
CA ILE A 309 35.47 25.32 30.29
C ILE A 309 35.38 24.21 29.24
N ASN A 310 34.32 24.20 28.44
CA ASN A 310 34.03 23.14 27.46
C ASN A 310 34.07 21.72 28.07
N GLY A 311 33.62 21.60 29.33
CA GLY A 311 33.63 20.35 30.09
C GLY A 311 34.97 20.00 30.76
N LEU A 312 36.05 20.76 30.52
CA LEU A 312 37.36 20.54 31.14
C LEU A 312 37.45 21.23 32.51
N ARG A 313 37.86 20.50 33.54
CA ARG A 313 38.02 21.00 34.92
C ARG A 313 39.32 21.77 35.08
N LEU A 314 39.21 23.01 35.57
CA LEU A 314 40.35 23.87 35.87
C LEU A 314 40.58 23.94 37.39
N GLY A 315 41.53 23.13 37.86
CA GLY A 315 41.94 23.08 39.26
C GLY A 315 42.35 21.68 39.68
N ARG A 316 42.77 21.54 40.92
CA ARG A 316 43.15 20.27 41.54
C ARG A 316 42.74 20.28 43.00
N LEU A 317 42.05 19.25 43.46
CA LEU A 317 41.79 19.06 44.90
C LEU A 317 42.53 17.80 45.38
N PRO A 318 42.93 17.73 46.66
CA PRO A 318 43.59 16.55 47.22
C PRO A 318 42.70 15.30 47.24
N ASN A 319 41.37 15.50 47.29
CA ASN A 319 40.38 14.42 47.29
C ASN A 319 39.92 14.00 45.87
N GLN A 320 40.14 14.87 44.88
CA GLN A 320 39.73 14.64 43.49
C GLN A 320 40.80 15.19 42.56
N ASN A 321 41.67 14.28 42.10
CA ASN A 321 42.81 14.63 41.29
C ASN A 321 42.37 14.75 39.82
N VAL A 322 42.56 15.93 39.26
CA VAL A 322 42.38 16.20 37.82
C VAL A 322 43.73 16.02 37.13
N ASP A 323 43.73 15.38 35.97
CA ASP A 323 44.95 15.15 35.20
C ASP A 323 45.53 16.45 34.64
N TRP A 324 46.86 16.54 34.60
CA TRP A 324 47.54 17.72 34.09
C TRP A 324 47.24 17.99 32.61
N SER A 325 46.98 16.96 31.82
CA SER A 325 46.54 17.11 30.42
C SER A 325 45.22 17.89 30.31
N GLU A 326 44.26 17.62 31.20
CA GLU A 326 42.97 18.31 31.27
C GLU A 326 43.15 19.77 31.74
N ILE A 327 43.93 20.00 32.80
CA ILE A 327 44.24 21.34 33.31
C ILE A 327 44.94 22.19 32.24
N ASN A 328 45.92 21.61 31.54
CA ASN A 328 46.66 22.27 30.47
C ASN A 328 45.76 22.60 29.28
N ALA A 329 44.87 21.68 28.89
CA ALA A 329 43.87 21.92 27.85
C ALA A 329 42.89 23.04 28.26
N ALA A 330 42.43 23.05 29.51
CA ALA A 330 41.55 24.07 30.04
C ALA A 330 42.22 25.46 30.06
N TRP A 331 43.48 25.56 30.46
CA TRP A 331 44.27 26.80 30.37
C TRP A 331 44.47 27.25 28.92
N GLY A 332 44.66 26.30 27.99
CA GLY A 332 44.73 26.59 26.57
C GLY A 332 43.44 27.20 26.00
N GLN A 333 42.30 26.61 26.34
CA GLN A 333 40.98 27.14 25.99
C GLN A 333 40.73 28.51 26.62
N THR A 334 41.16 28.70 27.87
CA THR A 334 41.02 29.97 28.59
C THR A 334 41.88 31.07 27.98
N LEU A 335 43.10 30.76 27.55
CA LEU A 335 43.97 31.71 26.83
C LEU A 335 43.39 32.06 25.45
N LEU A 336 42.85 31.07 24.73
CA LEU A 336 42.20 31.29 23.45
C LEU A 336 40.99 32.23 23.60
N LEU A 337 40.16 32.02 24.62
CA LEU A 337 39.05 32.92 24.95
C LEU A 337 39.54 34.35 25.21
N LEU A 338 40.61 34.52 25.99
CA LEU A 338 41.12 35.86 26.28
C LEU A 338 41.64 36.56 25.00
N ALA A 339 42.29 35.80 24.11
CA ALA A 339 42.77 36.30 22.83
C ALA A 339 41.62 36.69 21.89
N THR A 340 40.58 35.87 21.78
CA THR A 340 39.41 36.17 20.93
C THR A 340 38.65 37.40 21.44
N VAL A 341 38.44 37.53 22.75
CA VAL A 341 37.80 38.71 23.34
C VAL A 341 38.66 39.97 23.11
N ALA A 342 39.98 39.88 23.26
CA ALA A 342 40.87 41.01 23.00
C ALA A 342 40.87 41.44 21.51
N GLU A 343 40.89 40.49 20.58
CA GLU A 343 40.79 40.77 19.14
C GLU A 343 39.45 41.43 18.79
N ARG A 344 38.35 40.93 19.36
CA ARG A 344 37.00 41.49 19.15
C ARG A 344 36.86 42.90 19.70
N LEU A 345 37.41 43.16 20.88
CA LEU A 345 37.46 44.50 21.47
C LEU A 345 38.54 45.39 20.85
N ARG A 346 39.32 44.89 19.88
CA ARG A 346 40.48 45.55 19.26
C ARG A 346 41.47 46.09 20.29
N PHE A 347 41.65 45.36 21.39
CA PHE A 347 42.55 45.70 22.48
C PHE A 347 43.90 45.00 22.31
N THR A 348 44.98 45.77 22.41
CA THR A 348 46.35 45.24 22.41
C THR A 348 46.92 45.28 23.82
N PHE A 349 47.36 44.13 24.33
CA PHE A 349 47.99 44.03 25.65
C PHE A 349 49.32 44.79 25.69
N GLN A 350 49.57 45.47 26.82
CA GLN A 350 50.82 46.17 27.05
C GLN A 350 51.84 45.22 27.68
N GLY A 351 52.97 45.01 26.99
CA GLY A 351 54.07 44.17 27.49
C GLY A 351 53.81 42.66 27.43
N TYR A 352 52.70 42.22 26.83
CA TYR A 352 52.34 40.80 26.71
C TYR A 352 51.82 40.49 25.31
N ARG A 353 52.13 39.29 24.81
CA ARG A 353 51.55 38.71 23.59
C ARG A 353 51.03 37.30 23.89
N LEU A 354 49.76 37.07 23.61
CA LEU A 354 49.11 35.77 23.83
C LEU A 354 49.39 34.83 22.65
N ARG A 355 49.75 33.57 22.95
CA ARG A 355 49.96 32.50 21.96
C ARG A 355 49.13 31.27 22.35
N PRO A 356 47.85 31.18 21.93
CA PRO A 356 47.05 29.98 22.12
C PRO A 356 47.62 28.83 21.27
N GLN A 357 48.15 27.80 21.92
CA GLN A 357 48.77 26.62 21.29
C GLN A 357 48.19 25.33 21.88
N GLY A 358 46.87 25.26 22.03
CA GLY A 358 46.18 24.14 22.65
C GLY A 358 46.64 23.90 24.09
N SER A 359 46.91 22.64 24.46
CA SER A 359 47.40 22.26 25.79
C SER A 359 48.81 22.76 26.11
N THR A 360 49.54 23.33 25.15
CA THR A 360 50.89 23.89 25.37
C THR A 360 50.93 25.41 25.21
N SER A 361 49.84 26.07 25.58
CA SER A 361 49.67 27.52 25.43
C SER A 361 50.71 28.35 26.21
N ARG A 362 51.10 29.50 25.66
CA ARG A 362 52.18 30.35 26.21
C ARG A 362 51.83 31.84 26.14
N ILE A 363 52.42 32.63 27.02
CA ILE A 363 52.37 34.08 27.01
C ILE A 363 53.79 34.61 26.85
N GLU A 364 54.03 35.40 25.81
CA GLU A 364 55.30 36.10 25.57
C GLU A 364 55.26 37.44 26.33
N LYS A 365 56.08 37.60 27.38
CA LYS A 365 56.29 38.90 28.02
C LYS A 365 57.37 39.67 27.24
N LEU A 366 57.03 40.90 26.84
CA LEU A 366 57.87 41.79 26.05
C LEU A 366 58.46 42.87 26.97
N GLU A 367 59.75 42.76 27.28
CA GLU A 367 60.49 43.78 28.03
C GLU A 367 61.32 44.62 27.05
N TYR A 368 60.94 45.88 26.86
CA TYR A 368 61.75 46.84 26.12
C TYR A 368 62.88 47.34 27.04
N PRO A 369 64.16 47.23 26.63
CA PRO A 369 65.26 47.78 27.41
C PRO A 369 65.05 49.29 27.59
N GLN A 370 64.90 49.76 28.83
CA GLN A 370 65.02 51.17 29.13
C GLN A 370 66.46 51.59 28.85
N GLN A 371 66.67 52.47 27.89
CA GLN A 371 67.96 53.16 27.71
C GLN A 371 68.26 53.92 29.01
N SER A 372 69.44 53.68 29.59
CA SER A 372 69.93 54.47 30.72
C SER A 372 70.21 55.91 30.25
N PRO A 373 69.92 56.95 31.07
CA PRO A 373 70.13 58.35 30.67
C PRO A 373 71.61 58.77 30.50
N ASP A 374 72.59 57.89 30.79
CA ASP A 374 74.00 58.29 30.93
C ASP A 374 74.86 58.14 29.66
N ALA A 375 74.30 57.71 28.53
CA ALA A 375 75.04 57.61 27.26
C ALA A 375 75.02 58.91 26.42
N GLN A 376 74.51 60.02 26.96
CA GLN A 376 74.31 61.26 26.19
C GLN A 376 75.40 62.32 26.39
N ARG A 377 76.52 61.97 27.03
CA ARG A 377 77.57 62.94 27.38
C ARG A 377 78.97 62.51 26.96
N GLN A 378 79.16 62.26 25.67
CA GLN A 378 80.45 62.46 24.98
C GLN A 378 80.26 62.19 23.49
N GLN A 379 79.97 63.23 22.70
CA GLN A 379 80.33 63.27 21.27
C GLN A 379 80.11 64.65 20.67
N ALA A 380 81.22 65.30 20.31
CA ALA A 380 81.36 66.22 19.19
C ALA A 380 82.86 66.31 18.83
N PRO A 381 83.24 66.68 17.59
CA PRO A 381 82.73 66.17 16.32
C PRO A 381 83.89 65.76 15.39
N GLY A 382 83.79 64.60 14.75
CA GLY A 382 84.78 64.16 13.76
C GLY A 382 84.12 63.29 12.70
N ARG A 383 84.16 63.78 11.45
CA ARG A 383 83.99 63.07 10.17
C ARG A 383 83.83 61.56 10.29
N ASP A 384 82.65 61.05 9.92
CA ASP A 384 82.48 60.31 8.65
C ASP A 384 81.01 59.88 8.47
N ARG A 385 80.46 60.23 7.30
CA ARG A 385 79.18 59.73 6.81
C ARG A 385 79.41 58.32 6.27
N GLY A 386 79.05 57.31 7.05
CA GLY A 386 79.13 55.91 6.61
C GLY A 386 78.36 54.96 7.51
N LEU A 387 77.14 54.64 7.10
CA LEU A 387 76.48 53.35 7.32
C LEU A 387 76.43 52.76 8.75
N HIS A 388 75.82 53.42 9.74
CA HIS A 388 75.19 52.71 10.86
C HIS A 388 74.06 53.56 11.47
N SER A 389 72.80 53.24 11.14
CA SER A 389 71.65 53.71 11.91
C SER A 389 70.56 52.64 11.92
N ALA A 390 70.91 51.48 12.49
CA ALA A 390 69.97 50.43 12.89
C ALA A 390 69.82 50.39 14.43
N ALA A 391 69.85 51.56 15.09
CA ALA A 391 69.84 51.68 16.55
C ALA A 391 68.73 52.63 17.06
N ALA A 392 67.53 52.56 16.47
CA ALA A 392 66.38 53.35 16.93
C ALA A 392 65.23 52.51 17.53
N ASN A 393 65.28 51.18 17.47
CA ASN A 393 64.35 50.30 18.18
C ASN A 393 65.11 49.10 18.75
N PRO A 394 65.37 49.01 20.07
CA PRO A 394 65.90 47.80 20.65
C PRO A 394 64.86 46.69 20.50
N GLU A 395 65.23 45.55 19.90
CA GLU A 395 64.37 44.37 19.85
C GLU A 395 63.97 44.00 21.29
N PRO A 396 62.66 43.80 21.57
CA PRO A 396 62.20 43.52 22.92
C PRO A 396 62.74 42.18 23.38
N LYS A 397 63.20 42.10 24.63
CA LYS A 397 63.54 40.83 25.26
C LYS A 397 62.25 40.05 25.47
N ILE A 398 62.07 38.96 24.73
CA ILE A 398 60.90 38.10 24.81
C ILE A 398 61.17 37.00 25.84
N THR A 399 60.45 37.01 26.95
CA THR A 399 60.48 35.90 27.92
C THR A 399 59.21 35.06 27.77
N PRO A 400 59.31 33.80 27.29
CA PRO A 400 58.15 32.91 27.19
C PRO A 400 57.75 32.41 28.57
N LEU A 401 56.46 32.57 28.90
CA LEU A 401 55.83 32.10 30.12
C LEU A 401 54.83 31.01 29.75
N ASP A 402 55.02 29.81 30.28
CA ASP A 402 54.22 28.64 29.94
C ASP A 402 52.93 28.61 30.77
N LEU A 403 51.79 28.32 30.13
CA LEU A 403 50.50 28.05 30.80
C LEU A 403 50.19 26.54 30.84
N PHE A 404 51.22 25.72 30.86
CA PHE A 404 51.10 24.27 31.00
C PHE A 404 52.17 23.72 31.93
N SER A 405 51.88 22.56 32.52
CA SER A 405 52.79 21.83 33.41
C SER A 405 52.71 20.34 33.13
N SER A 406 53.84 19.66 33.07
CA SER A 406 53.92 18.24 32.69
C SER A 406 53.68 17.26 33.84
N GLY A 407 53.38 17.74 35.05
CA GLY A 407 52.90 16.88 36.15
C GLY A 407 53.87 15.84 36.74
N ASP A 408 55.08 15.68 36.19
CA ASP A 408 55.99 14.59 36.59
C ASP A 408 56.92 14.96 37.77
N MET A 409 57.11 13.99 38.65
CA MET A 409 57.35 14.14 40.08
C MET A 409 58.77 13.72 40.47
N ALA A 410 59.83 14.34 39.94
CA ALA A 410 61.18 14.17 40.53
C ALA A 410 62.13 15.28 40.06
N ILE A 411 62.60 16.12 40.97
CA ILE A 411 63.80 16.96 40.82
C ILE A 411 63.70 18.19 39.87
N GLY A 412 62.88 18.17 38.81
CA GLY A 412 62.61 19.35 37.93
C GLY A 412 61.64 20.42 38.48
N ARG A 413 61.20 20.26 39.73
CA ARG A 413 60.01 20.93 40.31
C ARG A 413 60.10 22.45 40.48
N LEU A 414 61.24 23.01 40.90
CA LEU A 414 61.25 24.44 41.28
C LEU A 414 61.28 25.41 40.10
N LEU A 415 61.74 24.98 38.92
CA LEU A 415 61.89 25.86 37.75
C LEU A 415 60.65 25.85 36.85
N ASN A 416 60.04 24.68 36.63
CA ASN A 416 58.87 24.56 35.76
C ASN A 416 57.60 25.10 36.43
N HIS A 417 57.38 24.84 37.72
CA HIS A 417 56.28 25.48 38.46
C HIS A 417 56.46 26.99 38.54
N ARG A 418 57.70 27.48 38.63
CA ARG A 418 57.98 28.93 38.59
C ARG A 418 57.64 29.57 37.24
N ARG A 419 57.81 28.85 36.13
CA ARG A 419 57.39 29.31 34.80
C ARG A 419 55.87 29.27 34.64
N PHE A 420 55.23 28.21 35.14
CA PHE A 420 53.78 28.06 35.15
C PHE A 420 53.09 29.13 36.01
N ASP A 421 53.57 29.34 37.24
CA ASP A 421 53.15 30.43 38.12
C ASP A 421 53.36 31.80 37.46
N GLY A 422 54.51 31.99 36.79
CA GLY A 422 54.77 33.20 36.00
C GLY A 422 53.78 33.40 34.86
N GLY A 423 53.40 32.33 34.16
CA GLY A 423 52.37 32.33 33.12
C GLY A 423 51.00 32.70 33.66
N MET A 424 50.58 32.10 34.78
CA MET A 424 49.28 32.39 35.40
C MET A 424 49.18 33.81 35.93
N VAL A 425 50.26 34.35 36.50
CA VAL A 425 50.31 35.76 36.92
C VAL A 425 50.24 36.68 35.70
N ALA A 426 50.99 36.39 34.63
CA ALA A 426 50.90 37.15 33.39
C ALA A 426 49.50 37.08 32.76
N PHE A 427 48.81 35.94 32.87
CA PHE A 427 47.43 35.80 32.46
C PHE A 427 46.49 36.71 33.27
N LEU A 428 46.63 36.72 34.60
CA LEU A 428 45.86 37.61 35.47
C LEU A 428 46.13 39.08 35.18
N ASP A 429 47.38 39.47 34.91
CA ASP A 429 47.72 40.82 34.48
C ASP A 429 47.03 41.19 33.17
N CYS A 430 47.03 40.30 32.17
CA CYS A 430 46.32 40.50 30.91
C CYS A 430 44.81 40.64 31.14
N LEU A 431 44.22 39.78 31.96
CA LEU A 431 42.80 39.82 32.33
C LEU A 431 42.44 41.13 33.05
N ALA A 432 43.32 41.63 33.93
CA ALA A 432 43.15 42.90 34.62
C ALA A 432 43.29 44.11 33.67
N GLN A 433 44.23 44.08 32.73
CA GLN A 433 44.38 45.11 31.69
C GLN A 433 43.10 45.21 30.84
N LEU A 434 42.57 44.06 30.40
CA LEU A 434 41.36 44.00 29.61
C LEU A 434 40.14 44.44 30.41
N GLY A 435 40.00 44.00 31.67
CA GLY A 435 38.92 44.45 32.55
C GLY A 435 38.92 45.96 32.77
N LYS A 436 40.08 46.57 33.03
CA LYS A 436 40.23 48.03 33.17
C LYS A 436 39.89 48.76 31.87
N TYR A 437 40.25 48.21 30.72
CA TYR A 437 39.87 48.76 29.43
C TYR A 437 38.35 48.77 29.26
N VAL A 438 37.68 47.64 29.55
CA VAL A 438 36.22 47.52 29.45
C VAL A 438 35.48 48.44 30.44
N GLU A 439 35.99 48.62 31.65
CA GLU A 439 35.44 49.58 32.61
C GLU A 439 35.54 51.03 32.11
N ARG A 440 36.65 51.38 31.43
CA ARG A 440 36.85 52.71 30.84
C ARG A 440 35.94 52.95 29.64
N THR A 441 35.77 51.97 28.75
CA THR A 441 34.88 52.11 27.59
C THR A 441 33.43 52.23 28.04
N THR A 442 32.99 51.38 28.98
CA THR A 442 31.62 51.42 29.51
C THR A 442 31.30 52.75 30.24
N THR A 443 32.26 53.35 30.93
CA THR A 443 32.05 54.64 31.61
C THR A 443 32.07 55.85 30.67
N ALA A 444 32.78 55.77 29.54
CA ALA A 444 32.77 56.79 28.51
C ALA A 444 31.40 56.88 27.80
N ASP A 445 30.78 55.74 27.49
CA ASP A 445 29.48 55.68 26.82
C ASP A 445 28.32 56.20 27.70
N VAL A 446 28.37 55.98 29.02
CA VAL A 446 27.38 56.49 29.98
C VAL A 446 27.48 58.02 30.15
N ASN A 447 28.68 58.60 30.04
CA ASN A 447 28.85 60.05 30.13
C ASN A 447 28.41 60.79 28.87
N ASN A 448 28.40 60.11 27.70
CA ASN A 448 27.97 60.68 26.43
C ASN A 448 26.44 60.57 26.21
N THR A 449 25.74 59.74 26.99
CA THR A 449 24.30 59.44 26.85
C THR A 449 23.39 60.14 27.87
N LYS A 450 23.86 61.20 28.56
CA LYS A 450 23.02 62.04 29.45
C LYS A 450 21.93 62.87 28.72
N THR A 451 21.54 62.49 27.51
CA THR A 451 20.39 63.10 26.80
C THR A 451 19.65 62.06 25.97
N SER A 452 19.23 60.93 26.54
CA SER A 452 17.99 60.29 26.05
C SER A 452 17.41 59.23 27.00
N MET A 453 16.14 59.46 27.33
CA MET A 453 15.08 58.52 27.73
C MET A 453 15.25 57.62 28.97
N ARG A 454 14.41 57.98 29.96
CA ARG A 454 13.77 57.10 30.93
C ARG A 454 13.07 55.96 30.20
N THR A 455 13.47 54.71 30.44
CA THR A 455 12.61 53.54 30.72
C THR A 455 13.52 52.32 30.92
N ALA A 456 13.81 51.96 32.17
CA ALA A 456 14.25 50.60 32.48
C ALA A 456 13.91 50.29 33.95
N VAL A 457 13.20 49.18 34.07
CA VAL A 457 12.66 48.58 35.29
C VAL A 457 13.76 48.30 36.31
N ILE A 458 13.39 48.49 37.58
CA ILE A 458 14.17 48.29 38.80
C ILE A 458 14.87 46.90 38.79
N ARG A 459 16.18 46.90 38.60
CA ARG A 459 17.10 45.91 39.19
C ARG A 459 18.21 46.65 39.92
N SER A 460 18.39 46.25 41.17
CA SER A 460 19.24 46.79 42.24
C SER A 460 20.58 47.42 41.80
N PRO A 461 21.03 48.52 42.44
CA PRO A 461 22.30 49.16 42.14
C PRO A 461 23.44 48.41 42.83
N SER A 462 24.11 47.48 42.14
CA SER A 462 25.32 46.83 42.68
C SER A 462 26.54 47.13 41.82
N THR A 463 27.31 48.12 42.28
CA THR A 463 28.77 48.26 42.13
C THR A 463 29.37 48.07 40.73
N LYS A 464 29.43 49.17 39.96
CA LYS A 464 30.54 49.75 39.14
C LYS A 464 31.83 48.95 38.78
N ARG A 465 31.84 47.62 38.78
CA ARG A 465 32.96 46.81 38.29
C ARG A 465 32.47 45.80 37.27
N VAL A 466 33.16 45.76 36.13
CA VAL A 466 32.88 44.79 35.06
C VAL A 466 33.34 43.40 35.48
N LEU A 467 34.39 43.33 36.30
CA LEU A 467 34.90 42.09 36.87
C LEU A 467 34.33 41.85 38.28
N PRO A 468 33.75 40.67 38.55
CA PRO A 468 33.18 40.33 39.86
C PRO A 468 34.26 40.14 40.95
N TYR A 469 35.49 39.81 40.57
CA TYR A 469 36.62 39.61 41.47
C TYR A 469 37.77 40.57 41.13
N ALA A 470 38.31 41.25 42.14
CA ALA A 470 39.47 42.12 41.99
C ALA A 470 40.74 41.29 41.73
N ILE A 471 41.58 41.77 40.81
CA ILE A 471 42.86 41.14 40.44
C ILE A 471 43.99 42.07 40.87
N GLU A 472 44.86 41.57 41.74
CA GLU A 472 46.00 42.30 42.31
C GLU A 472 47.24 41.41 42.23
N GLY A 473 48.04 41.60 41.16
CA GLY A 473 49.24 40.81 40.91
C GLY A 473 48.95 39.32 40.83
N ASP A 474 49.43 38.56 41.81
CA ASP A 474 49.25 37.11 41.86
C ASP A 474 47.98 36.63 42.57
N LYS A 475 47.11 37.56 43.02
CA LYS A 475 45.88 37.24 43.74
C LYS A 475 44.64 37.67 42.96
N ILE A 476 43.62 36.82 43.00
CA ILE A 476 42.28 37.08 42.49
C ILE A 476 41.26 36.86 43.62
N GLY A 477 40.45 37.87 43.92
CA GLY A 477 39.50 37.83 45.03
C GLY A 477 40.14 37.56 46.39
N GLY A 478 41.38 38.01 46.60
CA GLY A 478 42.16 37.80 47.83
C GLY A 478 42.91 36.47 47.91
N ILE A 479 42.81 35.59 46.90
CA ILE A 479 43.39 34.24 46.89
C ILE A 479 44.49 34.17 45.82
N SER A 480 45.64 33.58 46.16
CA SER A 480 46.75 33.43 45.21
C SER A 480 46.49 32.34 44.18
N ILE A 481 46.87 32.59 42.92
CA ILE A 481 46.76 31.61 41.82
C ILE A 481 47.98 30.67 41.72
N LYS A 482 49.04 30.89 42.49
CA LYS A 482 50.29 30.12 42.38
C LYS A 482 50.17 28.74 43.02
N LEU A 483 50.78 27.72 42.41
CA LEU A 483 50.97 26.39 43.01
C LEU A 483 52.28 26.34 43.78
N GLY A 484 52.37 27.07 44.89
CA GLY A 484 53.50 26.95 45.81
C GLY A 484 53.47 25.65 46.63
N VAL A 485 54.48 25.46 47.47
CA VAL A 485 54.65 24.25 48.29
C VAL A 485 53.99 24.45 49.66
N GLY A 486 52.74 24.00 49.85
CA GLY A 486 52.05 24.05 51.15
C GLY A 486 50.70 23.33 51.20
N PHE A 487 50.25 22.94 52.41
CA PHE A 487 49.15 22.01 52.67
C PHE A 487 47.71 22.49 52.31
N HIS A 488 47.53 23.71 51.80
CA HIS A 488 46.21 24.24 51.35
C HIS A 488 46.27 24.95 49.98
N GLN A 489 47.35 24.78 49.21
CA GLN A 489 47.55 25.54 47.98
C GLN A 489 46.69 25.03 46.82
N ASP A 490 46.39 23.73 46.76
CA ASP A 490 45.55 23.12 45.72
C ASP A 490 44.08 23.62 45.77
N GLU A 491 43.53 23.79 46.97
CA GLU A 491 42.17 24.33 47.17
C GLU A 491 42.09 25.82 46.78
N ASN A 492 43.08 26.61 47.21
CA ASN A 492 43.20 28.02 46.86
C ASN A 492 43.42 28.22 45.36
N PHE A 493 44.28 27.40 44.75
CA PHE A 493 44.51 27.36 43.31
C PHE A 493 43.24 27.07 42.53
N THR A 494 42.48 26.05 42.92
CA THR A 494 41.20 25.70 42.28
C THR A 494 40.18 26.83 42.40
N LYS A 495 40.10 27.46 43.57
CA LYS A 495 39.20 28.58 43.80
C LYS A 495 39.62 29.82 43.00
N ALA A 496 40.92 30.11 42.91
CA ALA A 496 41.46 31.18 42.07
C ALA A 496 41.19 30.94 40.57
N CYS A 497 41.35 29.69 40.09
CA CYS A 497 41.01 29.29 38.73
C CYS A 497 39.52 29.49 38.43
N LYS A 498 38.64 29.10 39.36
CA LYS A 498 37.19 29.33 39.25
C LYS A 498 36.86 30.82 39.17
N TYR A 499 37.53 31.67 39.98
CA TYR A 499 37.36 33.11 39.90
C TYR A 499 37.86 33.69 38.57
N ALA A 500 38.99 33.20 38.06
CA ALA A 500 39.54 33.62 36.77
C ALA A 500 38.57 33.30 35.62
N LEU A 501 38.01 32.08 35.59
CA LEU A 501 36.98 31.67 34.62
C LEU A 501 35.70 32.50 34.77
N THR A 502 35.30 32.83 35.99
CA THR A 502 34.14 33.69 36.22
C THR A 502 34.38 35.09 35.66
N CYS A 503 35.55 35.68 35.90
CA CYS A 503 35.93 36.96 35.29
C CYS A 503 35.93 36.89 33.76
N CYS A 504 36.46 35.81 33.17
CA CYS A 504 36.41 35.58 31.73
C CYS A 504 34.98 35.50 31.20
N LYS A 505 34.07 34.83 31.91
CA LYS A 505 32.64 34.75 31.57
C LYS A 505 31.95 36.11 31.55
N PHE A 506 32.26 36.98 32.51
CA PHE A 506 31.71 38.34 32.56
C PHE A 506 32.24 39.20 31.41
N LEU A 507 33.53 39.07 31.05
CA LEU A 507 34.08 39.75 29.87
C LEU A 507 33.48 39.25 28.56
N LEU A 508 33.26 37.94 28.45
CA LEU A 508 32.61 37.33 27.29
C LEU A 508 31.16 37.82 27.14
N ALA A 509 30.41 37.88 28.24
CA ALA A 509 29.05 38.42 28.25
C ALA A 509 29.02 39.91 27.86
N HIS A 510 30.00 40.70 28.31
CA HIS A 510 30.12 42.10 27.90
C HIS A 510 30.42 42.25 26.41
N ALA A 511 31.40 41.51 25.90
CA ALA A 511 31.73 41.50 24.47
C ALA A 511 30.54 41.08 23.60
N SER A 512 29.78 40.07 24.04
CA SER A 512 28.56 39.63 23.35
C SER A 512 27.47 40.70 23.37
N ASN A 513 27.24 41.37 24.49
CA ASN A 513 26.23 42.44 24.58
C ASN A 513 26.59 43.63 23.68
N LEU A 514 27.87 43.95 23.53
CA LEU A 514 28.32 45.00 22.62
C LEU A 514 28.05 44.65 21.15
N GLU A 515 28.11 43.37 20.77
CA GLU A 515 27.77 42.96 19.40
C GLU A 515 26.26 43.04 19.16
N SER A 516 25.44 42.57 20.11
CA SER A 516 23.98 42.71 20.00
C SER A 516 23.51 44.17 19.90
N GLN A 517 24.27 45.13 20.45
CA GLN A 517 23.97 46.57 20.34
C GLN A 517 24.41 47.20 19.02
N LYS A 518 25.32 46.59 18.27
CA LYS A 518 25.79 47.10 16.96
C LYS A 518 24.94 46.62 15.78
N GLU A 519 24.20 45.52 15.97
CA GLU A 519 23.32 44.94 14.94
C GLU A 519 21.90 45.54 14.95
N VAL A 520 21.57 46.37 15.95
CA VAL A 520 20.38 47.23 16.00
C VAL A 520 20.74 48.62 15.47
#